data_AF-A0A1Y3MNR9-F1
#
_entry.id   AF-A0A1Y3MNR9-F1
#
_cell.length_a   1.000
_cell.length_b   1.000
_cell.length_c   1.000
_cell.angle_alpha   90.00
_cell.angle_beta   90.00
_cell.angle_gamma   90.00
#
_symmetry.space_group_name_H-M   'P 1'
#
loop_
_entity.id
_entity.type
_entity.pdbx_description
1 polymer ?
#
loop_
_entity_poly.entity_id
_entity_poly.type
_entity_poly.pdbx_seq_one_letter_code
_entity_poly.pdbx_strand_id
1 'polypeptide(L)' 'MPPKQSVTERLTDPSKYTGSHKERFDANGKGRGLAGRENLCINDGNTSSHSRNHTIENSVEPR' A
#
# COMPACT_ATOMS: atom_id res chain seq x y z
N MET A 1 0.00 6.54 33.34
CA MET A 1 0.75 7.10 32.20
C MET A 1 0.61 6.12 31.04
N PRO A 2 0.31 6.56 29.81
CA PRO A 2 0.42 5.65 28.66
C PRO A 2 1.85 5.11 28.59
N PRO A 3 2.05 3.84 28.22
CA PRO A 3 3.38 3.25 28.12
C PRO A 3 4.25 4.11 27.19
N LYS A 4 5.49 4.36 27.60
CA LYS A 4 6.46 5.12 26.81
C LYS A 4 6.79 4.31 25.55
N GLN A 5 6.15 4.66 24.44
CA GLN A 5 6.40 4.04 23.14
C GLN A 5 7.88 4.12 22.81
N SER A 6 8.45 3.03 22.30
CA SER A 6 9.84 3.04 21.86
C SER A 6 10.01 4.03 20.69
N VAL A 7 11.19 4.62 20.57
CA VAL A 7 11.53 5.47 19.41
C VAL A 7 11.36 4.68 18.12
N THR A 8 11.74 3.39 18.13
CA THR A 8 11.58 2.48 16.98
C THR A 8 10.12 2.31 16.58
N GLU A 9 9.23 2.07 17.55
CA GLU A 9 7.78 1.95 17.34
C GLU A 9 7.19 3.17 16.64
N ARG A 10 7.65 4.37 17.00
CA ARG A 10 7.19 5.61 16.38
C ARG A 10 7.67 5.77 14.94
N LEU A 11 8.87 5.28 14.64
CA LEU A 11 9.48 5.37 13.31
C LEU A 11 8.93 4.32 12.34
N THR A 12 8.44 3.18 12.85
CA THR A 12 7.90 2.07 12.05
C THR A 12 6.37 2.05 12.00
N ASP A 13 5.69 3.10 12.41
CA ASP A 13 4.22 3.17 12.48
C ASP A 13 3.61 3.50 11.09
N PRO A 14 2.98 2.53 10.40
CA PRO A 14 2.40 2.76 9.07
C PRO A 14 1.17 3.67 9.10
N SER A 15 0.51 3.84 10.25
CA SER A 15 -0.63 4.76 10.37
C SER A 15 -0.21 6.22 10.12
N LYS A 16 1.07 6.53 10.33
CA LYS A 16 1.66 7.85 10.11
C LYS A 16 2.19 8.04 8.68
N TYR A 17 2.13 7.03 7.82
CA TYR A 17 2.56 7.17 6.43
C TYR A 17 1.65 8.14 5.69
N THR A 18 2.25 9.13 5.05
CA THR A 18 1.57 10.18 4.27
C THR A 18 2.27 10.39 2.94
N GLY A 19 1.59 11.05 1.99
CA GLY A 19 2.08 11.28 0.63
C GLY A 19 2.57 9.99 -0.03
N SER A 20 3.77 10.02 -0.61
CA SER A 20 4.38 8.90 -1.33
C SER A 20 4.58 7.63 -0.50
N HIS A 21 4.59 7.72 0.84
CA HIS A 21 4.67 6.50 1.67
C HIS A 21 3.38 5.69 1.61
N LYS A 22 2.19 6.32 1.48
CA LYS A 22 0.92 5.60 1.33
C LYS A 22 0.81 4.87 0.00
N GLU A 23 1.43 5.41 -1.05
CA GLU A 23 1.48 4.75 -2.34
C GLU A 23 2.36 3.50 -2.26
N ARG A 24 3.49 3.59 -1.55
CA ARG A 24 4.49 2.52 -1.50
C ARG A 24 4.19 1.38 -0.53
N PHE A 25 3.46 1.65 0.55
CA PHE A 25 3.22 0.71 1.64
C PHE A 25 1.74 0.55 1.94
N ASP A 26 1.34 -0.66 2.34
CA ASP A 26 -0.01 -0.94 2.81
C ASP A 26 -0.20 -0.49 4.27
N ALA A 27 -1.43 -0.64 4.78
CA ALA A 27 -1.79 -0.27 6.15
C ALA A 27 -1.03 -1.07 7.23
N ASN A 28 -0.43 -2.21 6.88
CA ASN A 28 0.37 -3.03 7.76
C ASN A 28 1.88 -2.70 7.67
N GLY A 29 2.26 -1.73 6.83
CA GLY A 29 3.66 -1.37 6.57
C GLY A 29 4.38 -2.31 5.61
N LYS A 30 3.67 -3.23 4.95
CA LYS A 30 4.25 -4.08 3.90
C LYS A 30 4.31 -3.31 2.60
N GLY A 31 5.42 -3.44 1.88
CA GLY A 31 5.58 -2.79 0.57
C GLY A 31 4.59 -3.36 -0.46
N ARG A 32 3.99 -2.48 -1.27
CA ARG A 32 3.06 -2.85 -2.34
C ARG A 32 3.76 -3.31 -3.62
N GLY A 33 5.09 -3.29 -3.64
CA GLY A 33 5.91 -3.70 -4.78
C GLY A 33 5.86 -2.68 -5.92
N LEU A 34 5.81 -3.16 -7.16
CA LEU A 34 5.69 -2.33 -8.36
C LEU A 34 4.42 -1.47 -8.33
N ALA A 35 3.31 -2.02 -7.84
CA ALA A 35 2.04 -1.31 -7.67
C ALA A 35 2.13 -0.05 -6.79
N GLY A 36 3.14 0.04 -5.92
CA GLY A 36 3.36 1.23 -5.09
C GLY A 36 4.33 2.25 -5.66
N ARG A 37 4.88 1.98 -6.85
CA ARG A 37 5.83 2.86 -7.57
C ARG A 37 5.30 3.28 -8.93
N GLU A 38 4.41 2.48 -9.51
CA GLU A 38 3.84 2.64 -10.84
C GLU A 38 2.33 2.40 -10.80
N ASN A 39 1.59 3.08 -11.68
CA ASN A 39 0.16 2.86 -11.86
C ASN A 39 -0.06 1.60 -12.70
N LEU A 40 -0.15 0.46 -12.02
CA LEU A 40 -0.37 -0.83 -12.66
C LEU A 40 -1.86 -1.08 -12.92
N CYS A 41 -2.19 -1.52 -14.14
CA CYS A 41 -3.54 -1.91 -14.52
C CYS A 41 -3.57 -3.28 -15.23
N ILE A 42 -4.67 -4.01 -15.03
CA ILE A 42 -4.96 -5.24 -15.75
C ILE A 42 -5.50 -4.86 -17.13
N ASN A 43 -4.86 -5.36 -18.19
CA ASN A 43 -5.33 -5.18 -19.55
C ASN A 43 -6.08 -6.44 -20.00
N ASP A 44 -7.40 -6.45 -19.83
CA ASP A 44 -8.30 -7.54 -20.23
C ASP A 44 -9.10 -7.21 -21.51
N GLY A 45 -8.78 -6.09 -22.17
CA GLY A 45 -9.49 -5.60 -23.35
C GLY A 45 -10.87 -4.96 -23.08
N ASN A 46 -11.28 -4.82 -21.82
CA ASN A 46 -12.58 -4.24 -21.44
C ASN A 46 -12.41 -2.94 -20.66
N THR A 47 -13.37 -2.01 -20.79
CA THR A 47 -13.37 -0.73 -20.05
C THR A 47 -13.67 -0.95 -18.56
N SER A 48 -12.95 -0.31 -17.63
CA SER A 48 -13.19 -0.42 -16.18
C SER A 48 -14.64 -0.05 -15.80
N SER A 49 -15.19 -0.69 -14.77
CA SER A 49 -16.54 -0.43 -14.25
C SER A 49 -16.57 -0.65 -12.74
N HIS A 50 -17.65 -0.23 -12.06
CA HIS A 50 -17.74 -0.41 -10.60
C HIS A 50 -17.60 -1.87 -10.16
N SER A 51 -18.14 -2.81 -10.96
CA SER A 51 -18.00 -4.26 -10.72
C SER A 51 -16.69 -4.87 -11.23
N ARG A 52 -15.86 -4.10 -11.96
CA ARG A 52 -14.63 -4.58 -12.60
C ARG A 52 -13.54 -3.52 -12.52
N ASN A 53 -12.80 -3.59 -11.42
CA ASN A 53 -11.66 -2.73 -11.16
C ASN A 53 -10.38 -3.34 -11.75
N HIS A 54 -9.68 -2.55 -12.55
CA HIS A 54 -8.45 -2.95 -13.21
C HIS A 54 -7.19 -2.51 -12.45
N THR A 55 -7.32 -1.67 -11.43
CA THR A 55 -6.20 -1.17 -10.66
C THR A 55 -5.56 -2.29 -9.85
N ILE A 56 -4.24 -2.43 -10.00
CA ILE A 56 -3.45 -3.36 -9.20
C ILE A 56 -2.89 -2.60 -8.01
N GLU A 57 -3.44 -2.91 -6.85
CA GLU A 57 -3.13 -2.25 -5.59
C GLU A 57 -1.86 -2.82 -4.93
N ASN A 58 -1.65 -4.14 -5.00
CA ASN A 58 -0.48 -4.81 -4.44
C ASN A 58 0.05 -5.84 -5.44
N SER A 59 1.32 -5.67 -5.84
CA SER A 59 2.00 -6.58 -6.78
C SER A 59 2.83 -7.67 -6.08
N VAL A 60 2.91 -7.64 -4.74
CA VAL A 60 3.69 -8.61 -3.96
C VAL A 60 2.78 -9.73 -3.48
N GLU A 61 3.11 -10.97 -3.84
CA GLU A 61 2.39 -12.14 -3.35
C GLU A 61 2.48 -12.23 -1.80
N PRO A 62 1.38 -12.61 -1.12
CA PRO A 62 1.46 -12.97 0.28
C PRO A 62 2.35 -14.22 0.41
N ARG A 63 3.42 -14.12 1.19
CA ARG A 63 4.20 -15.28 1.62
C ARG A 63 3.55 -15.91 2.84
#